data_AF-A0A969F097-F1
#
_entry.id   AF-A0A969F097-F1
#
_cell.length_a   1.000
_cell.length_b   1.000
_cell.length_c   1.000
_cell.angle_alpha   90.00
_cell.angle_beta   90.00
_cell.angle_gamma   90.00
#
_symmetry.space_group_name_H-M   'P 1'
#
loop_
_entity.id
_entity.type
_entity.pdbx_description
1 polymer ?
#
loop_
_entity_poly.entity_id
_entity_poly.type
_entity_poly.pdbx_seq_one_letter_code
_entity_poly.pdbx_strand_id
1 'polypeptide(L)'
;MYPVSFDAGSAAPQPKWSLFTDAERAAGWRVGGSQFNAVHQASGALYVVVHQGKADSHKDPGMQVWVYDIAKQKRQRMIDLASHAASIAVTSDAAPLLIATTLEVPAVSIYDAATGELKHVIEGGPMTPSFTQVR
;
A
#
# COMPACT_ATOMS: atom_id res chain seq x y z
N MET A 1 -6.65 1.45 11.67
CA MET A 1 -6.16 2.83 11.58
C MET A 1 -6.53 3.58 12.84
N TYR A 2 -5.58 4.33 13.40
CA TYR A 2 -5.76 5.18 14.58
C TYR A 2 -5.47 6.63 14.16
N PRO A 3 -6.49 7.36 13.65
CA PRO A 3 -6.28 8.72 13.20
C PRO A 3 -6.05 9.66 14.39
N VAL A 4 -5.25 10.70 14.16
CA VAL A 4 -4.96 11.77 15.12
C VAL A 4 -5.08 13.09 14.37
N SER A 5 -5.90 14.03 14.87
CA SER A 5 -5.97 15.39 14.35
C SER A 5 -4.96 16.28 15.08
N PHE A 6 -4.46 17.30 14.39
CA PHE A 6 -3.52 18.29 14.93
C PHE A 6 -4.11 19.71 14.91
N ASP A 7 -5.44 19.81 14.96
CA ASP A 7 -6.15 21.08 14.93
C ASP A 7 -5.89 21.89 16.22
N ALA A 8 -5.92 23.22 16.11
CA ALA A 8 -5.78 24.15 17.24
C ALA A 8 -4.53 23.96 18.13
N GLY A 9 -3.45 23.39 17.58
CA GLY A 9 -2.18 23.24 18.30
C GLY A 9 -2.13 22.08 19.30
N SER A 10 -3.09 21.14 19.24
CA SER A 10 -3.09 19.94 20.09
C SER A 10 -3.32 18.68 19.26
N ALA A 11 -2.75 17.55 19.70
CA ALA A 11 -2.97 16.26 19.06
C ALA A 11 -4.17 15.56 19.73
N ALA A 12 -5.22 15.25 18.96
CA ALA A 12 -6.43 14.61 19.48
C ALA A 12 -6.72 13.27 18.75
N PRO A 13 -6.90 12.15 19.48
CA PRO A 13 -7.31 10.88 18.87
C PRO A 13 -8.67 11.00 18.20
N GLN A 14 -8.82 10.33 17.06
CA GLN A 14 -10.07 10.25 16.31
C GLN A 14 -10.62 8.81 16.35
N PRO A 15 -11.91 8.59 16.03
CA PRO A 15 -12.49 7.26 15.95
C PRO A 15 -11.65 6.33 15.07
N LYS A 16 -11.29 5.15 15.61
CA LYS A 16 -10.55 4.14 14.86
C LYS A 16 -11.45 3.54 13.77
N TRP A 17 -10.84 3.16 12.67
CA TRP A 17 -11.49 2.40 11.60
C TRP A 17 -10.58 1.27 11.12
N SER A 18 -11.19 0.24 10.51
CA SER A 18 -10.48 -0.97 10.10
C SER A 18 -10.22 -0.98 8.59
N LEU A 19 -9.06 -1.49 8.21
CA LEU A 19 -8.73 -1.80 6.81
C LEU A 19 -9.47 -3.07 6.33
N PHE A 20 -9.77 -3.97 7.25
CA PHE A 20 -10.37 -5.26 6.98
C PHE A 20 -11.71 -5.40 7.71
N THR A 21 -12.66 -6.06 7.06
CA THR A 21 -13.86 -6.59 7.72
C THR A 21 -13.51 -7.73 8.67
N ASP A 22 -14.43 -8.11 9.54
CA ASP A 22 -14.24 -9.25 10.46
C ASP A 22 -14.08 -10.57 9.71
N ALA A 23 -14.83 -10.75 8.62
CA ALA A 23 -14.73 -11.91 7.74
C ALA A 23 -13.35 -11.99 7.05
N GLU A 24 -12.83 -10.86 6.56
CA GLU A 24 -11.50 -10.81 5.94
C GLU A 24 -10.40 -11.14 6.97
N ARG A 25 -10.49 -10.61 8.19
CA ARG A 25 -9.54 -10.95 9.26
C ARG A 25 -9.61 -12.43 9.65
N ALA A 26 -10.82 -12.99 9.73
CA ALA A 26 -11.03 -14.41 9.99
C ALA A 26 -10.48 -15.30 8.85
N ALA A 27 -10.57 -14.82 7.60
CA ALA A 27 -9.96 -15.44 6.42
C ALA A 27 -8.45 -15.18 6.29
N GLY A 28 -7.81 -14.58 7.30
CA GLY A 28 -6.36 -14.40 7.36
C GLY A 28 -5.83 -13.20 6.59
N TRP A 29 -6.67 -12.31 6.05
CA TRP A 29 -6.21 -11.09 5.38
C TRP A 29 -5.54 -10.13 6.34
N ARG A 30 -4.33 -9.73 6.00
CA ARG A 30 -3.45 -8.88 6.81
C ARG A 30 -2.62 -7.96 5.92
N VAL A 31 -2.05 -6.95 6.55
CA VAL A 31 -1.01 -6.12 5.95
C VAL A 31 0.32 -6.88 6.03
N GLY A 32 1.15 -6.77 5.00
CA GLY A 32 2.43 -7.47 4.92
C GLY A 32 3.48 -6.71 4.13
N GLY A 33 4.74 -6.95 4.46
CA GLY A 33 5.90 -6.40 3.77
C GLY A 33 6.77 -5.50 4.63
N SER A 34 7.72 -4.84 3.98
CA SER A 34 8.62 -3.87 4.61
C SER A 34 8.02 -2.47 4.53
N GLN A 35 8.04 -1.82 3.36
CA GLN A 35 7.43 -0.51 3.15
C GLN A 35 6.06 -0.68 2.50
N PHE A 36 5.16 -1.30 3.24
CA PHE A 36 3.91 -1.85 2.73
C PHE A 36 2.84 -0.79 2.42
N ASN A 37 3.05 0.50 2.73
CA ASN A 37 2.06 1.54 2.50
C ASN A 37 2.62 2.80 1.85
N ALA A 38 1.78 3.47 1.07
CA ALA A 38 2.07 4.76 0.47
C ALA A 38 0.80 5.64 0.44
N VAL A 39 0.98 6.96 0.49
CA VAL A 39 -0.14 7.92 0.46
C VAL A 39 0.04 8.87 -0.72
N HIS A 40 -1.01 8.98 -1.55
CA HIS A 40 -1.12 10.03 -2.54
C HIS A 40 -1.91 11.19 -1.94
N GLN A 41 -1.21 12.25 -1.55
CA GLN A 41 -1.79 13.34 -0.76
C GLN A 41 -2.91 14.08 -1.50
N ALA A 42 -2.71 14.41 -2.78
CA ALA A 42 -3.65 15.21 -3.55
C ALA A 42 -5.03 14.52 -3.69
N SER A 43 -5.08 13.18 -3.75
CA SER A 43 -6.34 12.44 -3.83
C SER A 43 -6.80 11.85 -2.49
N GLY A 44 -6.02 11.99 -1.41
CA GLY A 44 -6.32 11.35 -0.12
C GLY A 44 -6.37 9.82 -0.17
N ALA A 45 -5.64 9.20 -1.11
CA ALA A 45 -5.64 7.75 -1.30
C ALA A 45 -4.51 7.09 -0.51
N LEU A 46 -4.85 6.05 0.28
CA LEU A 46 -3.91 5.17 0.96
C LEU A 46 -3.80 3.85 0.19
N TYR A 47 -2.59 3.49 -0.20
CA TYR A 47 -2.26 2.22 -0.84
C TYR A 47 -1.62 1.32 0.21
N VAL A 48 -2.06 0.06 0.31
CA VAL A 48 -1.59 -0.90 1.31
C VAL A 48 -1.38 -2.27 0.67
N VAL A 49 -0.17 -2.82 0.78
CA VAL A 49 0.13 -4.21 0.43
C VAL A 49 -0.56 -5.14 1.42
N VAL A 50 -1.26 -6.13 0.90
CA VAL A 50 -1.96 -7.13 1.71
C VAL A 50 -1.72 -8.54 1.20
N HIS A 51 -1.84 -9.50 2.11
CA HIS A 51 -1.73 -10.94 1.86
C HIS A 51 -2.64 -11.72 2.82
N GLN A 52 -2.81 -13.01 2.55
CA GLN A 52 -3.41 -13.94 3.51
C GLN A 52 -2.30 -14.66 4.27
N GLY A 53 -2.35 -14.63 5.60
CA GLY A 53 -1.31 -15.23 6.42
C GLY A 53 -1.66 -15.36 7.91
N LYS A 54 -0.73 -15.99 8.62
CA LYS A 54 -0.79 -16.19 10.08
C LYS A 54 -0.49 -14.88 10.83
N ALA A 55 -0.65 -14.87 12.15
CA ALA A 55 -0.48 -13.66 12.95
C ALA A 55 0.94 -13.04 12.86
N ASP A 56 1.96 -13.87 12.61
CA ASP A 56 3.37 -13.50 12.50
C ASP A 56 3.83 -13.11 11.08
N SER A 57 2.96 -13.24 10.08
CA SER A 57 3.24 -12.97 8.65
C SER A 57 3.38 -11.48 8.27
N HIS A 58 3.58 -10.59 9.24
CA HIS A 58 3.61 -9.14 9.05
C HIS A 58 4.74 -8.62 8.14
N LYS A 59 5.72 -9.48 7.78
CA LYS A 59 6.78 -9.18 6.81
C LYS A 59 6.65 -9.92 5.50
N ASP A 60 5.65 -10.78 5.37
CA ASP A 60 5.42 -11.54 4.14
C ASP A 60 4.94 -10.57 3.05
N PRO A 61 5.41 -10.73 1.81
CA PRO A 61 4.98 -9.89 0.71
C PRO A 61 3.52 -10.18 0.32
N GLY A 62 2.90 -9.24 -0.39
CA GLY A 62 1.54 -9.38 -0.90
C GLY A 62 1.47 -9.38 -2.42
N MET A 63 0.43 -10.01 -2.96
CA MET A 63 0.08 -9.94 -4.39
C MET A 63 -1.01 -8.90 -4.67
N GLN A 64 -1.52 -8.21 -3.65
CA GLN A 64 -2.54 -7.20 -3.80
C GLN A 64 -2.17 -5.91 -3.09
N VAL A 65 -2.49 -4.79 -3.75
CA VAL A 65 -2.51 -3.47 -3.12
C VAL A 65 -3.97 -3.03 -2.98
N TRP A 66 -4.44 -2.89 -1.76
CA TRP A 66 -5.77 -2.35 -1.49
C TRP A 66 -5.69 -0.84 -1.35
N VAL A 67 -6.60 -0.14 -2.03
CA VAL A 67 -6.64 1.33 -2.06
C VAL A 67 -7.83 1.84 -1.28
N TYR A 68 -7.58 2.75 -0.34
CA TYR A 68 -8.58 3.32 0.55
C TYR A 68 -8.70 4.82 0.37
N ASP A 69 -9.92 5.30 0.45
CA ASP A 69 -10.23 6.70 0.67
C ASP A 69 -10.05 7.01 2.16
N ILE A 70 -9.07 7.85 2.52
CA ILE A 70 -8.79 8.16 3.92
C ILE A 70 -9.95 8.95 4.54
N ALA A 71 -10.54 9.88 3.79
CA ALA A 71 -11.63 10.72 4.28
C ALA A 71 -12.92 9.91 4.48
N LYS A 72 -13.23 9.02 3.53
CA LYS A 72 -14.40 8.13 3.63
C LYS A 72 -14.15 6.87 4.45
N GLN A 73 -12.90 6.63 4.90
CA GLN A 73 -12.50 5.46 5.69
C GLN A 73 -12.93 4.13 5.06
N LYS A 74 -12.80 4.02 3.73
CA LYS A 74 -13.39 2.92 2.95
C LYS A 74 -12.47 2.45 1.84
N ARG A 75 -12.39 1.14 1.65
CA ARG A 75 -11.72 0.53 0.47
C ARG A 75 -12.47 0.93 -0.80
N GLN A 76 -11.75 1.53 -1.74
CA GLN A 76 -12.27 1.93 -3.04
C GLN A 76 -12.03 0.86 -4.10
N ARG A 77 -10.83 0.25 -4.10
CA ARG A 77 -10.44 -0.76 -5.11
C ARG A 77 -9.31 -1.66 -4.60
N MET A 78 -9.02 -2.68 -5.39
CA MET A 78 -7.89 -3.59 -5.23
C MET A 78 -7.11 -3.59 -6.54
N ILE A 79 -5.78 -3.61 -6.45
CA ILE A 79 -4.86 -3.73 -7.58
C ILE A 79 -4.15 -5.07 -7.42
N ASP A 80 -4.33 -5.97 -8.38
CA ASP A 80 -3.59 -7.22 -8.45
C ASP A 80 -2.19 -6.96 -9.03
N LEU A 81 -1.17 -7.45 -8.34
CA LEU A 81 0.21 -7.29 -8.73
C LEU A 81 0.67 -8.47 -9.59
N ALA A 82 1.64 -8.20 -10.46
CA ALA A 82 2.22 -9.19 -11.35
C ALA A 82 3.20 -10.15 -10.63
N SER A 83 3.72 -9.73 -9.47
CA SER A 83 4.58 -10.54 -8.59
C SER A 83 4.45 -10.02 -7.15
N HIS A 84 4.87 -10.84 -6.18
CA HIS A 84 4.88 -10.51 -4.77
C HIS A 84 5.70 -9.25 -4.49
N ALA A 85 5.05 -8.25 -3.88
CA ALA A 85 5.69 -7.01 -3.46
C ALA A 85 5.81 -6.90 -1.95
N ALA A 86 6.96 -6.44 -1.47
CA ALA A 86 7.18 -6.12 -0.07
C ALA A 86 7.22 -4.62 0.22
N SER A 87 7.50 -3.80 -0.79
CA SER A 87 7.60 -2.35 -0.67
C SER A 87 6.91 -1.68 -1.84
N ILE A 88 6.19 -0.59 -1.55
CA ILE A 88 5.51 0.23 -2.55
C ILE A 88 5.79 1.72 -2.36
N ALA A 89 5.65 2.48 -3.44
CA ALA A 89 5.63 3.94 -3.44
C ALA A 89 4.57 4.44 -4.43
N VAL A 90 4.15 5.70 -4.28
CA VAL A 90 3.25 6.36 -5.23
C VAL A 90 3.82 7.72 -5.61
N THR A 91 3.81 8.07 -6.91
CA THR A 91 4.21 9.41 -7.35
C THR A 91 3.20 10.45 -6.88
N SER A 92 3.64 11.71 -6.73
CA SER A 92 2.84 12.81 -6.16
C SER A 92 2.07 13.63 -7.19
N ASP A 93 2.25 13.35 -8.48
CA ASP A 93 1.65 14.09 -9.58
C ASP A 93 0.16 13.72 -9.81
N ALA A 94 -0.52 14.46 -10.68
CA ALA A 94 -1.96 14.29 -10.92
C ALA A 94 -2.35 12.97 -11.60
N ALA A 95 -1.40 12.25 -12.21
CA ALA A 95 -1.58 10.96 -12.85
C ALA A 95 -0.67 9.92 -12.15
N PRO A 96 -0.95 9.60 -10.86
CA PRO A 96 -0.01 8.89 -10.02
C PRO A 96 0.32 7.50 -10.55
N LEU A 97 1.59 7.12 -10.44
CA LEU A 97 2.07 5.76 -10.67
C LEU A 97 2.26 5.05 -9.34
N LEU A 98 1.86 3.78 -9.28
CA LEU A 98 2.16 2.88 -8.19
C LEU A 98 3.43 2.09 -8.56
N ILE A 99 4.45 2.18 -7.71
CA ILE A 99 5.74 1.53 -7.90
C ILE A 99 5.83 0.41 -6.87
N ALA A 100 6.13 -0.82 -7.29
CA ALA A 100 6.24 -1.99 -6.42
C ALA A 100 7.57 -2.73 -6.66
N THR A 101 8.30 -3.02 -5.58
CA THR A 101 9.51 -3.87 -5.65
C THR A 101 9.12 -5.33 -5.58
N THR A 102 9.56 -6.13 -6.55
CA THR A 102 9.31 -7.57 -6.57
C THR A 102 10.35 -8.32 -5.76
N LEU A 103 9.96 -9.41 -5.10
CA LEU A 103 10.90 -10.25 -4.33
C LEU A 103 11.41 -11.48 -5.09
N GLU A 104 10.70 -11.94 -6.11
CA GLU A 104 11.04 -13.17 -6.85
C GLU A 104 12.16 -12.93 -7.87
N VAL A 105 12.14 -11.76 -8.49
CA VAL A 105 13.14 -11.27 -9.44
C VAL A 105 13.53 -9.87 -8.98
N PRO A 106 14.83 -9.46 -9.00
CA PRO A 106 15.20 -8.09 -8.73
C PRO A 106 14.66 -7.18 -9.84
N ALA A 107 13.46 -6.67 -9.63
CA ALA A 107 12.75 -5.83 -10.56
C ALA A 107 11.83 -4.85 -9.82
N VAL A 108 11.42 -3.82 -10.56
CA VAL A 108 10.45 -2.82 -10.13
C VAL A 108 9.31 -2.79 -11.13
N SER A 109 8.12 -3.12 -10.67
CA SER A 109 6.89 -3.04 -11.45
C SER A 109 6.25 -1.67 -11.27
N ILE A 110 5.85 -1.05 -12.37
CA ILE A 110 5.23 0.27 -12.41
C ILE A 110 3.82 0.13 -12.96
N TYR A 111 2.85 0.53 -12.16
CA TYR A 111 1.43 0.48 -12.48
C TYR A 111 0.86 1.88 -12.63
N ASP A 112 -0.15 2.04 -13.47
CA ASP A 112 -1.07 3.16 -13.35
C ASP A 112 -1.81 3.04 -12.01
N ALA A 113 -1.68 4.03 -11.12
CA ALA A 113 -2.27 3.90 -9.79
C ALA A 113 -3.80 3.98 -9.82
N ALA A 114 -4.40 4.63 -10.82
CA ALA A 114 -5.85 4.78 -10.93
C ALA A 114 -6.52 3.50 -11.43
N THR A 115 -5.95 2.87 -12.45
CA THR A 115 -6.53 1.67 -13.10
C THR A 115 -5.97 0.36 -12.58
N GLY A 116 -4.73 0.36 -12.04
CA GLY A 116 -4.00 -0.85 -11.69
C GLY A 116 -3.32 -1.55 -12.89
N GLU A 117 -3.34 -0.93 -14.07
CA GLU A 117 -2.68 -1.46 -15.26
C GLU A 117 -1.16 -1.46 -15.10
N LEU A 118 -0.50 -2.60 -15.37
CA LEU A 118 0.96 -2.68 -15.42
C LEU A 118 1.47 -1.93 -16.66
N LYS A 119 2.20 -0.84 -16.44
CA LYS A 119 2.78 -0.01 -17.50
C LYS A 119 4.19 -0.43 -17.88
N HIS A 120 5.00 -0.84 -16.90
CA HIS A 120 6.40 -1.17 -17.14
C HIS A 120 6.97 -2.08 -16.05
N VAL A 121 8.02 -2.81 -16.41
CA VAL A 121 8.85 -3.57 -15.47
C VAL A 121 10.31 -3.17 -15.75
N ILE A 122 10.98 -2.66 -14.73
CA ILE A 122 12.42 -2.38 -14.77
C ILE A 122 13.11 -3.58 -14.15
N GLU A 123 13.84 -4.33 -14.96
CA GLU A 123 14.64 -5.46 -14.50
C GLU A 123 16.02 -5.01 -14.02
N GLY A 124 16.59 -5.75 -13.07
CA GLY A 124 17.90 -5.47 -12.49
C GLY A 124 17.83 -4.53 -11.28
N GLY A 125 18.85 -4.62 -10.43
CA GLY A 125 18.95 -3.84 -9.19
C GLY A 125 19.30 -4.69 -7.97
N PRO A 126 19.39 -4.07 -6.78
CA PRO A 126 19.63 -4.80 -5.54
C PRO A 126 18.43 -5.68 -5.16
N MET A 127 18.69 -6.84 -4.57
CA MET A 127 17.67 -7.84 -4.18
C MET A 127 16.60 -7.32 -3.20
N THR A 128 16.85 -6.20 -2.52
CA THR A 128 15.94 -5.58 -1.56
C THR A 128 15.91 -4.06 -1.75
N PRO A 129 15.29 -3.55 -2.83
CA PRO A 129 15.19 -2.12 -3.01
C PRO A 129 14.28 -1.53 -1.91
N SER A 130 14.61 -0.33 -1.45
CA SER A 130 13.76 0.46 -0.57
C SER A 130 13.53 1.83 -1.20
N PHE A 131 12.36 2.40 -0.93
CA PHE A 131 12.00 3.73 -1.39
C PHE A 131 12.25 4.75 -0.29
N THR A 132 12.84 5.88 -0.65
CA THR A 132 12.82 7.08 0.17
C THR A 132 11.89 8.08 -0.50
N GLN A 133 10.76 8.38 0.14
CA GLN A 133 9.84 9.40 -0.35
C GLN A 133 10.35 10.77 0.11
N VAL A 134 10.89 11.55 -0.82
CA VAL A 134 11.25 12.96 -0.59
C VAL A 134 10.03 13.83 -0.84
N ARG A 135 9.82 14.82 0.04
CA ARG A 135 8.71 15.78 -0.04
C ARG A 135 9.01 16.90 -1.01
#